data_AF-A0A7V9AL01-F1
#
_entry.id   AF-A0A7V9AL01-F1
#
_cell.length_a   1.000
_cell.length_b   1.000
_cell.length_c   1.000
_cell.angle_alpha   90.00
_cell.angle_beta   90.00
_cell.angle_gamma   90.00
#
_symmetry.space_group_name_H-M   'P 1'
#
loop_
_entity.id
_entity.type
_entity.pdbx_description
1 polymer ?
#
loop_
_entity_poly.entity_id
_entity_poly.type
_entity_poly.pdbx_seq_one_letter_code
_entity_poly.pdbx_strand_id
1 'polypeptide(L)'
;MKIGHTGITWGIPGDVETAYRDTAELGYTSFETFATTILEWNTRPGGYRALVERYGIPTSAAYCYKEWIDPAKADADLESARREADAAREIGASALVLQGGSRPADGLDADAMNRLAEALNAIGRTAGRSASRRRSIPTPGQRSRPARRSIRSCA
;
A
#
# COMPACT_ATOMS: atom_id res chain seq x y z
N MET A 1 16.30 -3.01 12.26
CA MET A 1 15.61 -3.57 11.07
C MET A 1 14.12 -3.65 11.39
N LYS A 2 13.22 -3.30 10.45
CA LYS A 2 11.76 -3.49 10.58
C LYS A 2 11.36 -4.63 9.65
N ILE A 3 10.66 -5.63 10.17
CA ILE A 3 10.24 -6.82 9.41
C ILE A 3 8.71 -6.85 9.43
N GLY A 4 8.11 -6.95 8.25
CA GLY A 4 6.68 -7.19 8.09
C GLY A 4 6.40 -8.58 7.53
N HIS A 5 5.13 -8.96 7.48
CA HIS A 5 4.70 -10.22 6.88
C HIS A 5 3.58 -9.99 5.87
N THR A 6 3.60 -10.77 4.79
CA THR A 6 2.54 -10.78 3.79
C THR A 6 1.40 -11.72 4.21
N GLY A 7 0.16 -11.31 4.00
CA GLY A 7 -1.01 -12.14 4.33
C GLY A 7 -1.19 -13.35 3.41
N ILE A 8 -0.44 -13.47 2.31
CA ILE A 8 -0.64 -14.51 1.27
C ILE A 8 -0.57 -15.94 1.81
N THR A 9 0.18 -16.17 2.89
CA THR A 9 0.30 -17.49 3.54
C THR A 9 -0.97 -17.95 4.26
N TRP A 10 -1.95 -17.06 4.46
CA TRP A 10 -3.29 -17.39 4.98
C TRP A 10 -4.32 -17.63 3.85
N GLY A 11 -3.86 -17.77 2.60
CA GLY A 11 -4.74 -18.06 1.47
C GLY A 11 -5.62 -16.87 1.06
N ILE A 12 -5.13 -15.64 1.19
CA ILE A 12 -5.86 -14.47 0.68
C ILE A 12 -6.01 -14.55 -0.88
N PRO A 13 -7.10 -14.04 -1.48
CA PRO A 13 -8.28 -13.46 -0.84
C PRO A 13 -9.04 -14.51 -0.01
N GLY A 14 -9.17 -14.20 1.28
CA GLY A 14 -9.48 -15.13 2.36
C GLY A 14 -9.68 -14.31 3.63
N ASP A 15 -9.52 -14.90 4.82
CA ASP A 15 -9.68 -14.15 6.07
C ASP A 15 -8.48 -13.25 6.36
N VAL A 16 -8.48 -12.05 5.77
CA VAL A 16 -7.45 -11.04 6.00
C VAL A 16 -7.41 -10.56 7.44
N GLU A 17 -8.52 -10.60 8.18
CA GLU A 17 -8.55 -10.14 9.57
C GLU A 17 -7.77 -11.12 10.46
N THR A 18 -8.01 -12.43 10.29
CA THR A 18 -7.19 -13.46 10.95
C THR A 18 -5.71 -13.30 10.60
N ALA A 19 -5.37 -13.14 9.32
CA ALA A 19 -3.97 -12.95 8.90
C ALA A 19 -3.33 -11.70 9.55
N TYR A 20 -4.09 -10.60 9.65
CA TYR A 20 -3.64 -9.35 10.25
C TYR A 20 -3.39 -9.50 11.75
N ARG A 21 -4.37 -10.09 12.47
CA ARG A 21 -4.27 -10.38 13.90
C ARG A 21 -3.06 -11.25 14.19
N ASP A 22 -2.94 -12.39 13.51
CA ASP A 22 -1.87 -13.35 13.75
C ASP A 22 -0.49 -12.70 13.48
N THR A 23 -0.39 -11.88 12.42
CA THR A 23 0.84 -11.13 12.13
C THR A 23 1.21 -10.17 13.27
N ALA A 24 0.23 -9.45 13.82
CA ALA A 24 0.45 -8.54 14.94
C ALA A 24 0.84 -9.28 16.23
N GLU A 25 0.15 -10.38 16.54
CA GLU A 25 0.40 -11.21 17.73
C GLU A 25 1.77 -11.89 17.70
N LEU A 26 2.24 -12.29 16.52
CA LEU A 26 3.58 -12.86 16.32
C LEU A 26 4.71 -11.82 16.43
N GLY A 27 4.40 -10.53 16.57
CA GLY A 27 5.38 -9.46 16.80
C GLY A 27 5.99 -8.88 15.52
N TYR A 28 5.42 -9.15 14.35
CA TYR A 28 5.82 -8.44 13.14
C TYR A 28 5.47 -6.95 13.24
N THR A 29 6.26 -6.12 12.57
CA THR A 29 6.16 -4.66 12.68
C THR A 29 5.29 -4.00 11.62
N SER A 30 4.84 -4.77 10.61
CA SER A 30 3.92 -4.33 9.58
C SER A 30 3.29 -5.50 8.84
N PHE A 31 2.22 -5.20 8.09
CA PHE A 31 1.49 -6.15 7.27
C PHE A 31 1.52 -5.76 5.78
N GLU A 32 1.37 -6.73 4.91
CA GLU A 32 1.12 -6.57 3.47
C GLU A 32 -0.08 -7.42 3.06
N THR A 33 -0.93 -6.90 2.16
CA THR A 33 -2.04 -7.64 1.56
C THR A 33 -2.27 -7.21 0.11
N PHE A 34 -3.28 -7.77 -0.56
CA PHE A 34 -3.68 -7.30 -1.89
C PHE A 34 -4.37 -5.94 -1.83
N ALA A 35 -4.05 -5.06 -2.78
CA ALA A 35 -4.71 -3.77 -2.88
C ALA A 35 -6.23 -3.93 -3.18
N THR A 36 -6.62 -4.98 -3.89
CA THR A 36 -8.03 -5.35 -4.08
C THR A 36 -8.71 -5.74 -2.77
N THR A 37 -8.02 -6.40 -1.84
CA THR A 37 -8.55 -6.68 -0.49
C THR A 37 -8.79 -5.39 0.30
N ILE A 38 -7.91 -4.39 0.16
CA ILE A 38 -8.13 -3.06 0.78
C ILE A 38 -9.40 -2.41 0.20
N LEU A 39 -9.54 -2.42 -1.13
CA LEU A 39 -10.73 -1.87 -1.80
C LEU A 39 -12.02 -2.58 -1.38
N GLU A 40 -12.01 -3.92 -1.33
CA GLU A 40 -13.16 -4.71 -0.88
C GLU A 40 -13.52 -4.35 0.57
N TRP A 41 -12.54 -4.29 1.47
CA TRP A 41 -12.78 -3.95 2.87
C TRP A 41 -13.29 -2.52 3.06
N ASN A 42 -12.87 -1.58 2.21
CA ASN A 42 -13.36 -0.20 2.25
C ASN A 42 -14.86 -0.07 1.95
N THR A 43 -15.52 -1.12 1.43
CA THR A 43 -16.99 -1.16 1.30
C THR A 43 -17.72 -1.43 2.63
N ARG A 44 -16.99 -1.88 3.66
CA ARG A 44 -17.54 -2.23 4.98
C ARG A 44 -17.50 -1.01 5.92
N PRO A 45 -18.36 -0.92 6.95
CA PRO A 45 -18.29 0.15 7.96
C PRO A 45 -16.90 0.23 8.61
N GLY A 46 -16.29 1.41 8.60
CA GLY A 46 -14.93 1.64 9.11
C GLY A 46 -13.80 1.27 8.13
N GLY A 47 -14.11 0.55 7.05
CA GLY A 47 -13.19 0.18 6.00
C GLY A 47 -12.00 -0.67 6.46
N TYR A 48 -10.99 -0.77 5.61
CA TYR A 48 -9.75 -1.47 5.95
C TYR A 48 -8.98 -0.80 7.10
N ARG A 49 -9.13 0.53 7.27
CA ARG A 49 -8.47 1.29 8.35
C ARG A 49 -8.83 0.77 9.74
N ALA A 50 -10.03 0.22 9.93
CA ALA A 50 -10.43 -0.36 11.20
C ALA A 50 -9.51 -1.52 11.65
N LEU A 51 -8.93 -2.29 10.71
CA LEU A 51 -7.96 -3.34 11.02
C LEU A 51 -6.64 -2.75 11.54
N VAL A 52 -6.14 -1.71 10.87
CA VAL A 52 -4.91 -1.00 11.26
C VAL A 52 -5.03 -0.45 12.69
N GLU A 53 -6.17 0.18 13.00
CA GLU A 53 -6.43 0.75 14.32
C GLU A 53 -6.63 -0.32 15.39
N ARG A 54 -7.33 -1.43 15.06
CA ARG A 54 -7.61 -2.53 15.98
C ARG A 54 -6.36 -3.30 16.39
N TYR A 55 -5.47 -3.60 15.45
CA TYR A 55 -4.32 -4.48 15.69
C TYR A 55 -3.00 -3.72 15.88
N GLY A 56 -2.99 -2.40 15.67
CA GLY A 56 -1.89 -1.53 16.09
C GLY A 56 -0.59 -1.65 15.29
N ILE A 57 -0.58 -2.46 14.22
CA ILE A 57 0.53 -2.50 13.25
C ILE A 57 0.09 -1.82 11.94
N PRO A 58 0.98 -1.14 11.20
CA PRO A 58 0.64 -0.54 9.92
C PRO A 58 0.62 -1.56 8.78
N THR A 59 -0.20 -1.31 7.77
CA THR A 59 -0.02 -1.95 6.46
C THR A 59 1.01 -1.15 5.65
N SER A 60 2.21 -1.70 5.49
CA SER A 60 3.35 -0.98 4.87
C SER A 60 3.34 -1.04 3.34
N ALA A 61 2.73 -2.08 2.79
CA ALA A 61 2.69 -2.34 1.36
C ALA A 61 1.36 -2.98 0.95
N ALA A 62 0.98 -2.76 -0.30
CA ALA A 62 -0.13 -3.47 -0.94
C ALA A 62 0.33 -4.07 -2.27
N TYR A 63 -0.09 -5.30 -2.56
CA TYR A 63 0.23 -6.00 -3.80
C TYR A 63 -0.85 -5.76 -4.86
N CYS A 64 -0.40 -5.40 -6.06
CA CYS A 64 -1.24 -5.13 -7.23
C CYS A 64 -0.79 -6.05 -8.37
N TYR A 65 -1.74 -6.77 -8.94
CA TYR A 65 -1.55 -7.57 -10.14
C TYR A 65 -2.47 -7.05 -11.25
N LYS A 66 -1.94 -7.03 -12.48
CA LYS A 66 -2.64 -6.73 -13.73
C LYS A 66 -1.92 -7.49 -14.85
N GLU A 67 -2.49 -7.53 -16.05
CA GLU A 67 -1.83 -8.21 -17.16
C GLU A 67 -0.85 -7.31 -17.91
N TRP A 68 -1.10 -6.00 -17.97
CA TRP A 68 -0.27 -4.92 -18.56
C TRP A 68 0.01 -5.02 -20.07
N ILE A 69 0.31 -6.22 -20.58
CA ILE A 69 0.80 -6.44 -21.95
C ILE A 69 -0.32 -6.68 -22.96
N ASP A 70 -1.55 -6.93 -22.50
CA ASP A 70 -2.75 -7.07 -23.32
C ASP A 70 -3.29 -5.69 -23.70
N PRO A 71 -3.17 -5.26 -24.98
CA PRO A 71 -3.61 -3.94 -25.41
C PRO A 71 -5.11 -3.70 -25.18
N ALA A 72 -5.93 -4.76 -25.18
CA ALA A 72 -7.36 -4.63 -24.96
C ALA A 72 -7.71 -4.31 -23.48
N LYS A 73 -6.77 -4.56 -22.57
CA LYS A 73 -6.95 -4.34 -21.12
C LYS A 73 -6.10 -3.20 -20.57
N ALA A 74 -5.09 -2.73 -21.30
CA ALA A 74 -4.09 -1.78 -20.81
C ALA A 74 -4.70 -0.56 -20.08
N ASP A 75 -5.69 0.11 -20.67
CA ASP A 75 -6.33 1.29 -20.05
C ASP A 75 -7.10 0.92 -18.77
N ALA A 76 -7.84 -0.19 -18.80
CA ALA A 76 -8.60 -0.67 -17.65
C ALA A 76 -7.67 -1.12 -16.51
N ASP A 77 -6.56 -1.75 -16.86
CA ASP A 77 -5.52 -2.20 -15.93
C ASP A 77 -4.85 -1.00 -15.25
N LEU A 78 -4.48 0.03 -16.03
CA LEU A 78 -3.90 1.27 -15.51
C LEU A 78 -4.87 2.00 -14.57
N GLU A 79 -6.14 2.12 -14.93
CA GLU A 79 -7.14 2.79 -14.09
C GLU A 79 -7.45 1.99 -12.82
N SER A 80 -7.49 0.65 -12.90
CA SER A 80 -7.61 -0.21 -11.71
C SER A 80 -6.40 -0.07 -10.79
N ALA A 81 -5.18 -0.12 -11.34
CA ALA A 81 -3.95 0.04 -10.58
C ALA A 81 -3.85 1.42 -9.92
N ARG A 82 -4.34 2.48 -10.58
CA ARG A 82 -4.42 3.81 -9.98
C ARG A 82 -5.34 3.85 -8.75
N ARG A 83 -6.53 3.25 -8.84
CA ARG A 83 -7.46 3.15 -7.69
C ARG A 83 -6.87 2.33 -6.54
N GLU A 84 -6.17 1.26 -6.86
CA GLU A 84 -5.44 0.43 -5.89
C GLU A 84 -4.30 1.21 -5.20
N ALA A 85 -3.53 2.00 -5.96
CA ALA A 85 -2.50 2.88 -5.42
C ALA A 85 -3.07 3.93 -4.48
N ASP A 86 -4.22 4.53 -4.84
CA ASP A 86 -4.91 5.52 -4.03
C ASP A 86 -5.41 4.91 -2.71
N ALA A 87 -6.05 3.75 -2.76
CA ALA A 87 -6.52 3.04 -1.57
C ALA A 87 -5.38 2.65 -0.62
N ALA A 88 -4.27 2.13 -1.15
CA ALA A 88 -3.09 1.80 -0.35
C ALA A 88 -2.50 3.05 0.33
N ARG A 89 -2.44 4.17 -0.40
CA ARG A 89 -1.96 5.46 0.11
C ARG A 89 -2.85 6.02 1.21
N GLU A 90 -4.17 5.91 1.06
CA GLU A 90 -5.15 6.40 2.05
C GLU A 90 -5.05 5.69 3.41
N ILE A 91 -4.62 4.43 3.43
CA ILE A 91 -4.38 3.67 4.66
C ILE A 91 -2.94 3.81 5.20
N GLY A 92 -2.10 4.60 4.51
CA GLY A 92 -0.76 4.97 4.97
C GLY A 92 0.37 4.06 4.50
N ALA A 93 0.11 3.17 3.53
CA ALA A 93 1.16 2.34 2.93
C ALA A 93 2.24 3.20 2.29
N SER A 94 3.49 2.74 2.39
CA SER A 94 4.65 3.40 1.79
C SER A 94 5.04 2.80 0.44
N ALA A 95 4.50 1.64 0.09
CA ALA A 95 4.81 0.94 -1.14
C ALA A 95 3.56 0.34 -1.78
N LEU A 96 3.55 0.33 -3.11
CA LEU A 96 2.68 -0.52 -3.92
C LEU A 96 3.58 -1.49 -4.67
N VAL A 97 3.38 -2.79 -4.45
CA VAL A 97 4.12 -3.86 -5.11
C VAL A 97 3.39 -4.20 -6.41
N LEU A 98 4.06 -4.02 -7.55
CA LEU A 98 3.50 -4.34 -8.86
C LEU A 98 4.04 -5.69 -9.33
N GLN A 99 3.14 -6.64 -9.61
CA GLN A 99 3.48 -7.87 -10.32
C GLN A 99 3.53 -7.60 -11.84
N GLY A 100 4.42 -8.26 -12.56
CA GLY A 100 4.67 -8.01 -13.99
C GLY A 100 3.67 -8.64 -14.97
N GLY A 101 2.50 -9.11 -14.50
CA GLY A 101 1.51 -9.82 -15.31
C GLY A 101 1.83 -11.30 -15.52
N SER A 102 0.92 -11.98 -16.22
CA SER A 102 1.12 -13.37 -16.61
C SER A 102 2.24 -13.44 -17.65
N ARG A 103 3.15 -14.40 -17.47
CA ARG A 103 4.22 -14.65 -18.44
C ARG A 103 3.71 -15.60 -19.52
N PRO A 104 3.72 -15.22 -20.81
CA PRO A 104 3.40 -16.15 -21.90
C PRO A 104 4.37 -17.33 -21.93
N ALA A 105 3.90 -18.49 -22.39
CA ALA A 105 4.68 -19.74 -22.38
C ALA A 105 5.94 -19.66 -23.27
N ASP A 106 5.82 -18.96 -24.39
CA ASP A 106 6.86 -18.62 -25.36
C ASP A 106 7.77 -17.46 -24.91
N GLY A 107 7.47 -16.84 -23.77
CA GLY A 107 8.21 -15.72 -23.22
C GLY A 107 7.63 -14.35 -23.62
N LEU A 108 8.32 -13.29 -23.22
CA LEU A 108 7.95 -11.93 -23.57
C LEU A 108 8.84 -11.47 -24.72
N ASP A 109 8.23 -11.12 -25.85
CA ASP A 109 8.94 -10.49 -26.96
C ASP A 109 9.26 -9.00 -26.66
N ALA A 110 9.96 -8.34 -27.58
CA ALA A 110 10.36 -6.96 -27.39
C ALA A 110 9.15 -6.02 -27.24
N ASP A 111 8.07 -6.25 -27.97
CA ASP A 111 6.87 -5.43 -27.92
C ASP A 111 6.11 -5.60 -26.60
N ALA A 112 6.00 -6.83 -26.09
CA ALA A 112 5.41 -7.12 -24.79
C ALA A 112 6.25 -6.51 -23.66
N MET A 113 7.57 -6.58 -23.74
CA MET A 113 8.47 -5.92 -22.77
C MET A 113 8.32 -4.39 -22.80
N ASN A 114 8.20 -3.79 -23.99
CA ASN A 114 7.94 -2.35 -24.13
C ASN A 114 6.60 -1.96 -23.51
N ARG A 115 5.52 -2.70 -23.78
CA ARG A 115 4.20 -2.46 -23.17
C ARG A 115 4.25 -2.57 -21.64
N LEU A 116 4.92 -3.59 -21.11
CA LEU A 116 5.11 -3.75 -19.66
C LEU A 116 5.87 -2.55 -19.08
N ALA A 117 6.98 -2.15 -19.68
CA ALA A 117 7.78 -1.02 -19.22
C ALA A 117 6.98 0.30 -19.25
N GLU A 118 6.20 0.55 -20.30
CA GLU A 118 5.32 1.72 -20.42
C GLU A 118 4.26 1.75 -19.32
N ALA A 119 3.59 0.62 -19.08
CA ALA A 119 2.57 0.51 -18.05
C ALA A 119 3.13 0.74 -16.63
N LEU A 120 4.24 0.09 -16.29
CA LEU A 120 4.89 0.25 -14.98
C LEU A 120 5.39 1.70 -14.78
N ASN A 121 5.96 2.30 -15.82
CA ASN A 121 6.37 3.71 -15.79
C ASN A 121 5.17 4.65 -15.62
N ALA A 122 4.04 4.36 -16.26
CA ALA A 122 2.82 5.17 -16.12
C ALA A 122 2.31 5.16 -14.67
N ILE A 123 2.24 3.99 -14.04
CA ILE A 123 1.86 3.87 -12.61
C ILE A 123 2.89 4.51 -11.69
N GLY A 124 4.19 4.34 -11.94
CA GLY A 124 5.24 4.99 -11.15
C GLY A 124 5.12 6.52 -11.15
N ARG A 125 4.77 7.12 -12.30
CA ARG A 125 4.56 8.57 -12.41
C ARG A 125 3.32 9.06 -11.65
N THR A 126 2.24 8.29 -11.61
CA THR A 126 1.01 8.69 -10.91
C THR A 126 1.13 8.47 -9.41
N ALA A 127 1.61 7.28 -8.98
CA ALA A 127 1.77 6.94 -7.57
C ALA A 127 2.85 7.79 -6.86
N GLY A 128 3.95 8.11 -7.55
CA GLY A 128 5.05 8.89 -6.97
C GLY A 128 4.74 10.37 -6.71
N ARG A 129 3.84 10.98 -7.50
CA ARG A 129 3.52 12.42 -7.39
C ARG A 129 2.65 12.77 -6.19
N SER A 130 1.92 11.81 -5.64
CA SER A 130 0.94 12.07 -4.57
C SER A 130 1.46 11.81 -3.15
N ALA A 131 2.74 11.43 -3.01
CA ALA A 131 3.39 11.08 -1.74
C ALA A 131 3.76 12.28 -0.84
N SER A 132 3.64 13.52 -1.32
CA SER A 132 4.09 14.72 -0.58
C SER A 132 3.15 15.21 0.53
N ARG A 133 2.01 14.55 0.77
CA ARG A 133 1.04 14.94 1.83
C ARG A 133 0.89 13.86 2.92
N ARG A 134 1.98 13.44 3.56
CA ARG A 134 1.86 12.76 4.86
C ARG A 134 1.46 13.80 5.92
N ARG A 135 0.19 13.82 6.34
CA ARG A 135 -0.14 14.30 7.69
C ARG A 135 0.34 13.22 8.65
N SER A 136 1.30 13.55 9.50
CA SER A 136 1.72 12.70 10.61
C SER A 136 0.50 12.38 11.48
N ILE A 137 0.08 11.11 11.52
CA ILE A 137 -0.84 10.63 12.56
C ILE A 137 -0.04 10.69 13.88
N PRO A 138 -0.49 11.44 14.90
CA PRO A 138 0.21 11.48 16.16
C PRO A 138 0.21 10.09 16.80
N THR A 139 1.38 9.59 17.15
CA THR A 139 1.48 8.38 17.97
C THR A 139 0.94 8.70 19.37
N PRO A 140 0.03 7.89 19.94
CA PRO A 140 -0.40 8.06 21.32
C PRO A 140 0.82 8.03 22.25
N GLY A 141 1.11 9.15 22.93
CA GLY A 141 2.21 9.24 23.90
C GLY A 141 3.22 10.38 23.69
N GLN A 142 3.27 11.03 22.53
CA GLN A 142 4.11 12.23 22.35
C GLN A 142 3.38 13.47 22.87
N ARG A 143 3.53 13.77 24.17
CA ARG A 143 3.23 15.11 24.70
C ARG A 143 4.24 16.10 24.11
N SER A 144 3.76 17.08 23.35
CA SER A 144 4.57 18.19 22.90
C SER A 144 5.12 18.95 24.12
N ARG A 145 6.45 19.02 24.25
CA ARG A 145 7.07 19.92 25.23
C ARG A 145 6.78 21.35 24.78
N PRO A 146 6.27 22.24 25.65
CA PRO A 146 6.06 23.63 25.25
C PRO A 146 7.42 24.27 24.93
N ALA A 147 7.47 24.95 23.79
CA ALA A 147 8.64 25.71 23.37
C ALA A 147 9.02 26.72 24.47
N ARG A 148 10.26 26.63 24.98
CA ARG A 148 10.80 27.61 25.92
C ARG A 148 10.84 28.97 25.23
N ARG A 149 9.95 29.89 25.62
CA ARG A 149 10.08 31.32 25.31
C ARG A 149 11.30 31.85 26.07
N SER A 150 12.38 32.11 25.34
CA SER A 150 13.50 32.93 25.82
C SER A 150 13.02 34.38 25.88
N ILE A 151 12.65 34.84 27.07
CA ILE A 151 12.51 36.27 27.37
C ILE A 151 13.93 36.83 27.48
N ARG A 152 14.36 37.63 26.50
CA ARG A 152 15.52 38.52 26.69
C ARG A 152 15.03 39.75 27.44
N SER A 153 15.52 39.90 28.67
CA SER A 153 15.44 41.10 29.49
C SER A 153 16.47 42.14 29.02
N CYS A 154 16.04 43.39 29.13
CA CYS A 154 16.72 44.69 29.07
C CYS A 154 18.27 44.72 29.07
N ALA A 155 18.80 45.57 28.19
CA ALA A 155 19.74 46.63 28.54
C ALA A 155 19.32 47.89 27.75
#